data_AF-A0A523YS04-F1
#
_entry.id   AF-A0A523YS04-F1
#
_cell.length_a   1.000
_cell.length_b   1.000
_cell.length_c   1.000
_cell.angle_alpha   90.00
_cell.angle_beta   90.00
_cell.angle_gamma   90.00
#
_symmetry.space_group_name_H-M   'P 1'
#
loop_
_entity.id
_entity.type
_entity.pdbx_description
1 polymer ?
#
loop_
_entity_poly.entity_id
_entity_poly.type
_entity_poly.pdbx_seq_one_letter_code
_entity_poly.pdbx_strand_id
1 'polypeptide(L)'
;MNFREELIEDLVLTDPASTVLLIGYLRGDIAAAGGESASEKEYVNSCIRRAPQLKKMIKGNCRLSFAQFNELLLLIDKNRIGKGFFYYFFVPTESWFDLPADRIEKPLQIAEQLQESLYDGRPLASYNISKTEFRTGVIRFRGFAMLRYGNFRFAHKDLRNKTIAEICDVLQPFSSDKHIMENKYQLRPAKALAFQPIDGNDTWLPGYLSAPSLDDASYLLHAALSYLRPAEYQQILRKRKPTKEKQSKLDAKISMLTAEAAKHWRPHIDGFLE
;
A
#
# COMPACT_ATOMS: atom_id res chain seq x y z
N MET A 1 -21.47 -6.54 -4.80
CA MET A 1 -20.03 -6.65 -4.55
C MET A 1 -19.81 -6.04 -3.17
N ASN A 2 -19.79 -6.85 -2.10
CA ASN A 2 -19.95 -6.38 -0.70
C ASN A 2 -18.83 -6.94 0.20
N PHE A 3 -17.59 -6.89 -0.28
CA PHE A 3 -16.41 -7.40 0.41
C PHE A 3 -15.37 -6.27 0.42
N ARG A 4 -15.42 -5.37 1.42
CA ARG A 4 -14.31 -4.53 1.94
C ARG A 4 -14.73 -3.21 2.61
N GLU A 5 -15.99 -2.80 2.59
CA GLU A 5 -16.39 -1.53 3.22
C GLU A 5 -16.32 -1.62 4.76
N GLU A 6 -16.82 -2.69 5.37
CA GLU A 6 -16.79 -2.90 6.84
C GLU A 6 -15.36 -2.95 7.42
N LEU A 7 -14.40 -3.55 6.70
CA LEU A 7 -13.01 -3.70 7.19
C LEU A 7 -12.20 -2.39 7.10
N ILE A 8 -12.66 -1.41 6.31
CA ILE A 8 -12.06 -0.08 6.19
C ILE A 8 -12.75 0.91 7.14
N GLU A 9 -14.00 0.66 7.53
CA GLU A 9 -14.73 1.50 8.47
C GLU A 9 -14.20 1.39 9.91
N ASP A 10 -13.82 0.20 10.38
CA ASP A 10 -13.32 0.01 11.75
C ASP A 10 -11.84 0.35 11.94
N LEU A 11 -11.02 0.33 10.88
CA LEU A 11 -9.57 0.54 10.98
C LEU A 11 -9.14 2.02 11.00
N VAL A 12 -10.07 2.94 10.73
CA VAL A 12 -9.72 4.29 10.26
C VAL A 12 -10.31 5.37 11.19
N LEU A 13 -9.51 5.70 12.21
CA LEU A 13 -9.35 7.04 12.82
C LEU A 13 -10.08 7.38 14.13
N THR A 14 -10.29 6.47 15.07
CA THR A 14 -10.37 6.90 16.49
C THR A 14 -8.98 7.10 17.11
N ASP A 15 -7.93 6.55 16.49
CA ASP A 15 -6.55 6.58 16.96
C ASP A 15 -5.63 7.40 16.02
N PRO A 16 -4.80 8.34 16.56
CA PRO A 16 -3.64 8.90 15.88
C PRO A 16 -2.79 7.90 15.08
N ALA A 17 -2.74 6.63 15.48
CA ALA A 17 -2.04 5.60 14.73
C ALA A 17 -2.61 5.36 13.33
N SER A 18 -3.94 5.39 13.16
CA SER A 18 -4.59 5.22 11.87
C SER A 18 -4.26 6.34 10.89
N THR A 19 -3.97 7.56 11.35
CA THR A 19 -3.58 8.68 10.47
C THR A 19 -2.17 8.49 9.94
N VAL A 20 -1.25 8.06 10.81
CA VAL A 20 0.14 7.79 10.44
C VAL A 20 0.23 6.50 9.60
N LEU A 21 -0.63 5.51 9.84
CA LEU A 21 -0.83 4.37 8.95
C LEU A 21 -1.37 4.82 7.60
N LEU A 22 -2.40 5.68 7.54
CA LEU A 22 -2.94 6.21 6.27
C LEU A 22 -1.86 6.91 5.44
N ILE A 23 -0.97 7.63 6.12
CA ILE A 23 0.23 8.27 5.59
C ILE A 23 1.29 7.24 5.15
N GLY A 24 1.53 6.19 5.94
CA GLY A 24 2.38 5.06 5.58
C GLY A 24 1.83 4.29 4.37
N TYR A 25 0.50 4.23 4.24
CA TYR A 25 -0.22 3.65 3.12
C TYR A 25 -0.05 4.48 1.83
N LEU A 26 0.08 5.81 1.92
CA LEU A 26 0.49 6.63 0.77
C LEU A 26 1.88 6.26 0.24
N ARG A 27 2.73 5.58 1.03
CA ARG A 27 4.03 5.06 0.57
C ARG A 27 3.92 3.79 -0.27
N GLY A 28 2.79 3.06 -0.20
CA GLY A 28 2.70 1.69 -0.71
C GLY A 28 3.49 0.67 0.12
N ASP A 29 4.07 1.08 1.24
CA ASP A 29 4.93 0.23 2.07
C ASP A 29 4.13 -0.78 2.92
N ILE A 30 2.84 -0.55 3.11
CA ILE A 30 1.92 -1.42 3.89
C ILE A 30 1.12 -2.35 2.95
N ALA A 31 1.65 -2.66 1.77
CA ALA A 31 0.99 -3.59 0.86
C ALA A 31 1.19 -5.07 1.23
N ALA A 32 2.06 -5.39 2.21
CA ALA A 32 2.48 -6.76 2.48
C ALA A 32 2.13 -7.32 3.87
N ALA A 33 1.63 -6.52 4.81
CA ALA A 33 1.46 -6.96 6.19
C ALA A 33 -0.01 -6.89 6.64
N GLY A 34 -0.69 -8.03 6.58
CA GLY A 34 -1.96 -8.27 7.29
C GLY A 34 -1.79 -8.35 8.81
N GLY A 35 -0.94 -7.50 9.40
CA GLY A 35 -0.70 -7.45 10.83
C GLY A 35 0.15 -6.25 11.20
N GLU A 36 -0.33 -5.45 12.15
CA GLU A 36 0.42 -4.36 12.78
C GLU A 36 1.72 -4.92 13.35
N SER A 37 2.82 -4.78 12.62
CA SER A 37 4.11 -5.18 13.17
C SER A 37 4.47 -4.23 14.31
N ALA A 38 5.13 -4.72 15.36
CA ALA A 38 5.58 -3.89 16.48
C ALA A 38 6.41 -2.68 15.99
N SER A 39 7.14 -2.82 14.87
CA SER A 39 7.91 -1.74 14.25
C SER A 39 7.03 -0.65 13.64
N GLU A 40 5.85 -0.98 13.09
CA GLU A 40 4.92 0.03 12.56
C GLU A 40 4.31 0.86 13.69
N LYS A 41 3.86 0.22 14.77
CA LYS A 41 3.36 0.93 15.97
C LYS A 41 4.45 1.83 16.55
N GLU A 42 5.69 1.37 16.60
CA GLU A 42 6.79 2.16 17.12
C GLU A 42 7.17 3.33 16.20
N TYR A 43 7.16 3.15 14.89
CA TYR A 43 7.36 4.22 13.91
C TYR A 43 6.25 5.28 14.01
N VAL A 44 4.99 4.84 14.07
CA VAL A 44 3.83 5.68 14.27
C VAL A 44 3.95 6.50 15.56
N ASN A 45 4.27 5.83 16.67
CA ASN A 45 4.48 6.49 17.97
C ASN A 45 5.68 7.44 17.93
N SER A 46 6.73 7.15 17.15
CA SER A 46 7.86 8.05 16.91
C SER A 46 7.41 9.32 16.18
N CYS A 47 6.61 9.21 15.12
CA CYS A 47 6.05 10.36 14.41
C CYS A 47 5.13 11.21 15.32
N ILE A 48 4.25 10.57 16.08
CA ILE A 48 3.36 11.26 17.04
C ILE A 48 4.18 12.00 18.12
N ARG A 49 5.25 11.39 18.62
CA ARG A 49 6.17 12.01 19.58
C ARG A 49 6.87 13.23 19.00
N ARG A 50 7.30 13.15 17.73
CA ARG A 50 7.99 14.25 17.02
C ARG A 50 7.05 15.40 16.64
N ALA A 51 5.75 15.16 16.60
CA ALA A 51 4.77 16.14 16.17
C ALA A 51 3.56 16.20 17.13
N PRO A 52 3.70 16.79 18.33
CA PRO A 52 2.58 16.95 19.27
C PRO A 52 1.43 17.79 18.68
N GLN A 53 1.74 18.66 17.70
CA GLN A 53 0.74 19.40 16.93
C GLN A 53 -0.13 18.48 16.07
N LEU A 54 0.43 17.39 15.53
CA LEU A 54 -0.28 16.35 14.78
C LEU A 54 -1.35 15.70 15.67
N LYS A 55 -1.02 15.43 16.94
CA LYS A 55 -1.98 14.88 17.91
C LYS A 55 -3.12 15.85 18.19
N LYS A 56 -2.86 17.17 18.26
CA LYS A 56 -3.90 18.19 18.39
C LYS A 56 -4.76 18.29 17.13
N MET A 57 -4.14 18.23 15.95
CA MET A 57 -4.82 18.28 14.65
C MET A 57 -5.71 17.05 14.42
N ILE A 58 -5.27 15.87 14.86
CA ILE A 58 -6.05 14.62 14.71
C ILE A 58 -7.18 14.52 15.75
N LYS A 59 -6.94 14.98 16.99
CA LYS A 59 -7.94 14.91 18.06
C LYS A 59 -8.99 16.02 17.99
N GLY A 60 -8.65 17.18 17.44
CA GLY A 60 -9.62 18.24 17.20
C GLY A 60 -10.45 17.95 15.95
N ASN A 61 -11.65 18.52 15.86
CA ASN A 61 -12.35 18.74 14.58
C ASN A 61 -11.60 19.79 13.72
N CYS A 62 -10.27 19.74 13.72
CA CYS A 62 -9.42 20.66 13.00
C CYS A 62 -9.55 20.38 11.51
N ARG A 63 -9.88 21.43 10.76
CA ARG A 63 -9.81 21.39 9.30
C ARG A 63 -8.37 21.70 8.89
N LEU A 64 -7.84 20.99 7.89
CA LEU A 64 -6.47 21.12 7.41
C LEU A 64 -6.41 22.01 6.18
N SER A 65 -5.64 23.11 6.26
CA SER A 65 -5.29 23.90 5.08
C SER A 65 -4.26 23.17 4.22
N PHE A 66 -4.10 23.60 2.96
CA PHE A 66 -3.03 23.11 2.08
C PHE A 66 -1.63 23.24 2.71
N ALA A 67 -1.35 24.36 3.38
CA ALA A 67 -0.07 24.60 4.04
C ALA A 67 0.13 23.62 5.21
N GLN A 68 -0.90 23.47 6.07
CA GLN A 68 -0.87 22.51 7.19
C GLN A 68 -0.71 21.07 6.69
N PHE A 69 -1.33 20.73 5.57
CA PHE A 69 -1.20 19.42 4.95
C PHE A 69 0.24 19.16 4.49
N ASN A 70 0.90 20.14 3.86
CA ASN A 70 2.30 19.99 3.45
C ASN A 70 3.27 19.94 4.64
N GLU A 71 3.01 20.66 5.72
CA GLU A 71 3.80 20.53 6.94
C GLU A 71 3.59 19.16 7.58
N LEU A 72 2.37 18.63 7.56
CA LEU A 72 2.08 17.24 7.96
C LEU A 72 2.91 16.26 7.14
N LEU A 73 3.03 16.47 5.82
CA LEU A 73 3.85 15.65 4.93
C LEU A 73 5.35 15.75 5.23
N LEU A 74 5.86 16.93 5.61
CA LEU A 74 7.27 17.07 5.98
C LEU A 74 7.59 16.36 7.29
N LEU A 75 6.70 16.42 8.28
CA LEU A 75 6.87 15.78 9.59
C LEU A 75 7.03 14.24 9.52
N ILE A 76 6.56 13.64 8.44
CA ILE A 76 6.59 12.20 8.16
C ILE A 76 7.62 11.83 7.07
N ASP A 77 8.51 12.76 6.74
CA ASP A 77 9.54 12.61 5.70
C ASP A 77 8.93 12.24 4.33
N LYS A 78 7.97 13.06 3.89
CA LYS A 78 7.39 13.01 2.54
C LYS A 78 7.60 14.32 1.81
N ASN A 79 7.65 14.17 0.49
CA ASN A 79 7.71 15.31 -0.41
C ASN A 79 6.41 16.10 -0.32
N ARG A 80 6.54 17.42 -0.37
CA ARG A 80 5.40 18.32 -0.54
C ARG A 80 4.64 18.00 -1.82
N ILE A 81 3.35 18.30 -1.80
CA ILE A 81 2.46 18.24 -2.95
C ILE A 81 2.10 19.65 -3.40
N GLY A 82 1.83 19.78 -4.70
CA GLY A 82 1.29 20.97 -5.32
C GLY A 82 -0.20 21.14 -5.01
N LYS A 83 -0.67 22.38 -5.20
CA LYS A 83 -2.08 22.75 -5.00
C LYS A 83 -3.01 21.92 -5.88
N GLY A 84 -2.62 21.64 -7.12
CA GLY A 84 -3.44 20.87 -8.05
C GLY A 84 -3.77 19.48 -7.51
N PHE A 85 -2.75 18.77 -7.02
CA PHE A 85 -2.92 17.48 -6.35
C PHE A 85 -3.83 17.59 -5.12
N PHE A 86 -3.58 18.58 -4.26
CA PHE A 86 -4.36 18.74 -3.03
C PHE A 86 -5.85 18.97 -3.34
N TYR A 87 -6.16 19.90 -4.23
CA TYR A 87 -7.53 20.26 -4.53
C TYR A 87 -8.27 19.17 -5.30
N TYR A 88 -7.62 18.50 -6.24
CA TYR A 88 -8.25 17.42 -7.00
C TYR A 88 -8.67 16.23 -6.13
N PHE A 89 -7.78 15.81 -5.21
CA PHE A 89 -8.06 14.64 -4.40
C PHE A 89 -8.87 14.95 -3.14
N PHE A 90 -8.54 16.02 -2.42
CA PHE A 90 -9.01 16.20 -1.04
C PHE A 90 -10.14 17.21 -0.87
N VAL A 91 -10.44 18.02 -1.88
CA VAL A 91 -11.64 18.86 -1.86
C VAL A 91 -12.82 18.05 -2.41
N PRO A 92 -13.99 18.07 -1.74
CA PRO A 92 -15.19 17.45 -2.24
C PRO A 92 -15.49 17.91 -3.66
N THR A 93 -15.83 16.93 -4.48
CA THR A 93 -16.17 17.11 -5.89
C THR A 93 -17.64 16.84 -6.13
N GLU A 94 -18.45 16.72 -5.07
CA GLU A 94 -19.91 16.65 -5.23
C GLU A 94 -20.39 17.87 -6.04
N SER A 95 -19.71 19.01 -5.95
CA SER A 95 -19.93 20.16 -6.84
C SER A 95 -19.27 20.10 -8.23
N TRP A 96 -18.36 19.16 -8.50
CA TRP A 96 -17.68 19.05 -9.81
C TRP A 96 -18.50 18.20 -10.79
N PHE A 97 -19.23 17.21 -10.27
CA PHE A 97 -20.00 16.25 -11.08
C PHE A 97 -21.49 16.61 -11.20
N ASP A 98 -22.02 17.48 -10.33
CA ASP A 98 -23.36 18.07 -10.47
C ASP A 98 -23.43 19.17 -11.56
N LEU A 99 -22.30 19.48 -12.20
CA LEU A 99 -22.30 20.34 -13.37
C LEU A 99 -22.90 19.56 -14.55
N PRO A 100 -23.91 20.10 -15.22
CA PRO A 100 -24.61 19.38 -16.28
C PRO A 100 -23.62 18.96 -17.38
N ALA A 101 -23.86 17.79 -17.98
CA ALA A 101 -22.91 17.12 -18.87
C ALA A 101 -22.48 17.96 -20.08
N ASP A 102 -23.29 18.96 -20.45
CA ASP A 102 -23.02 19.97 -21.48
C ASP A 102 -21.96 21.02 -21.06
N ARG A 103 -21.66 21.16 -19.77
CA ARG A 103 -20.57 21.99 -19.22
C ARG A 103 -19.29 21.21 -18.91
N ILE A 104 -19.31 19.89 -19.06
CA ILE A 104 -18.13 19.02 -18.86
C ILE A 104 -17.12 19.17 -20.01
N GLU A 105 -17.39 19.96 -21.04
CA GLU A 105 -16.45 20.09 -22.17
C GLU A 105 -15.06 20.59 -21.76
N LYS A 106 -14.88 21.28 -20.63
CA LYS A 106 -13.51 21.58 -20.12
C LYS A 106 -13.42 21.57 -18.59
N PRO A 107 -13.10 20.42 -17.97
CA PRO A 107 -12.55 20.38 -16.61
C PRO A 107 -11.34 21.31 -16.48
N LEU A 108 -10.66 21.60 -17.60
CA LEU A 108 -9.62 22.61 -17.74
C LEU A 108 -10.10 24.04 -17.44
N GLN A 109 -11.24 24.47 -17.98
CA GLN A 109 -11.78 25.81 -17.75
C GLN A 109 -12.29 25.97 -16.31
N ILE A 110 -12.88 24.91 -15.75
CA ILE A 110 -13.29 24.87 -14.34
C ILE A 110 -12.05 24.89 -13.45
N ALA A 111 -10.98 24.18 -13.78
CA ALA A 111 -9.71 24.20 -13.04
C ALA A 111 -9.02 25.57 -13.07
N GLU A 112 -9.03 26.24 -14.23
CA GLU A 112 -8.52 27.61 -14.40
C GLU A 112 -9.39 28.62 -13.65
N GLN A 113 -10.72 28.51 -13.75
CA GLN A 113 -11.65 29.32 -12.97
C GLN A 113 -11.51 29.07 -11.48
N LEU A 114 -11.32 27.82 -11.02
CA LEU A 114 -11.15 27.43 -9.61
C LEU A 114 -9.87 27.99 -8.96
N GLN A 115 -8.85 28.36 -9.74
CA GLN A 115 -7.71 29.09 -9.17
C GLN A 115 -8.11 30.48 -8.66
N GLU A 116 -9.16 31.08 -9.23
CA GLU A 116 -9.70 32.39 -8.83
C GLU A 116 -11.09 32.31 -8.18
N SER A 117 -11.82 31.19 -8.34
CA SER A 117 -13.22 31.09 -7.97
C SER A 117 -13.41 30.67 -6.51
N LEU A 118 -14.57 31.07 -6.01
CA LEU A 118 -15.03 30.76 -4.68
C LEU A 118 -15.65 29.35 -4.65
N TYR A 119 -15.21 28.49 -3.73
CA TYR A 119 -15.94 27.28 -3.35
C TYR A 119 -16.78 27.62 -2.12
N ASP A 120 -18.10 27.44 -2.17
CA ASP A 120 -19.02 27.82 -1.09
C ASP A 120 -18.85 29.31 -0.67
N GLY A 121 -18.65 30.19 -1.67
CA GLY A 121 -18.42 31.62 -1.43
C GLY A 121 -17.05 31.97 -0.81
N ARG A 122 -16.11 31.02 -0.72
CA ARG A 122 -14.77 31.23 -0.13
C ARG A 122 -13.64 30.96 -1.11
N PRO A 123 -12.53 31.73 -1.09
CA PRO A 123 -11.38 31.47 -1.95
C PRO A 123 -10.84 30.07 -1.70
N LEU A 124 -10.53 29.33 -2.76
CA LEU A 124 -9.95 27.98 -2.67
C LEU A 124 -8.68 27.92 -1.80
N ALA A 125 -7.92 29.02 -1.79
CA ALA A 125 -6.73 29.20 -0.93
C ALA A 125 -7.03 29.09 0.58
N SER A 126 -8.26 29.39 0.99
CA SER A 126 -8.73 29.32 2.38
C SER A 126 -9.46 28.02 2.73
N TYR A 127 -9.61 27.12 1.75
CA TYR A 127 -10.34 25.88 1.95
C TYR A 127 -9.56 24.96 2.88
N ASN A 128 -10.27 24.45 3.91
CA ASN A 128 -9.71 23.55 4.89
C ASN A 128 -10.46 22.22 4.86
N ILE A 129 -9.74 21.13 4.61
CA ILE A 129 -10.31 19.78 4.52
C ILE A 129 -10.61 19.25 5.93
N SER A 130 -11.81 18.76 6.14
CA SER A 130 -12.19 17.99 7.32
C SER A 130 -11.58 16.58 7.26
N LYS A 131 -11.73 15.85 8.36
CA LYS A 131 -11.26 14.47 8.48
C LYS A 131 -11.92 13.50 7.49
N THR A 132 -13.22 13.65 7.25
CA THR A 132 -13.98 12.83 6.29
C THR A 132 -13.55 13.12 4.86
N GLU A 133 -13.32 14.39 4.53
CA GLU A 133 -12.82 14.84 3.22
C GLU A 133 -11.39 14.33 2.98
N PHE A 134 -10.54 14.38 4.02
CA PHE A 134 -9.20 13.80 3.95
C PHE A 134 -9.24 12.29 3.64
N ARG A 135 -10.08 11.52 4.35
CA ARG A 135 -10.27 10.08 4.12
C ARG A 135 -10.73 9.81 2.70
N THR A 136 -11.75 10.54 2.25
CA THR A 136 -12.31 10.42 0.90
C THR A 136 -11.25 10.69 -0.15
N GLY A 137 -10.42 11.72 0.05
CA GLY A 137 -9.35 12.06 -0.88
C GLY A 137 -8.24 11.02 -0.95
N VAL A 138 -7.89 10.37 0.17
CA VAL A 138 -6.96 9.22 0.13
C VAL A 138 -7.56 8.06 -0.65
N ILE A 139 -8.83 7.71 -0.41
CA ILE A 139 -9.51 6.62 -1.13
C ILE A 139 -9.53 6.92 -2.63
N ARG A 140 -9.88 8.17 -3.00
CA ARG A 140 -9.89 8.63 -4.39
C ARG A 140 -8.51 8.51 -5.03
N PHE A 141 -7.48 9.07 -4.40
CA PHE A 141 -6.10 8.97 -4.91
C PHE A 141 -5.69 7.51 -5.12
N ARG A 142 -6.02 6.61 -4.18
CA ARG A 142 -5.71 5.19 -4.32
C ARG A 142 -6.43 4.55 -5.49
N GLY A 143 -7.72 4.84 -5.68
CA GLY A 143 -8.48 4.35 -6.82
C GLY A 143 -7.82 4.72 -8.14
N PHE A 144 -7.53 6.01 -8.33
CA PHE A 144 -6.86 6.50 -9.54
C PHE A 144 -5.44 5.95 -9.70
N ALA A 145 -4.66 5.90 -8.62
CA ALA A 145 -3.31 5.37 -8.65
C ALA A 145 -3.27 3.90 -9.09
N MET A 146 -4.20 3.08 -8.57
CA MET A 146 -4.32 1.68 -8.97
C MET A 146 -4.78 1.52 -10.41
N LEU A 147 -5.80 2.27 -10.83
CA LEU A 147 -6.36 2.16 -12.18
C LEU A 147 -5.40 2.64 -13.27
N ARG A 148 -4.70 3.76 -13.03
CA ARG A 148 -3.83 4.39 -14.04
C ARG A 148 -2.40 3.87 -14.04
N TYR A 149 -1.83 3.63 -12.85
CA TYR A 149 -0.39 3.36 -12.69
C TYR A 149 -0.09 1.96 -12.14
N GLY A 150 -1.06 1.28 -11.53
CA GLY A 150 -0.84 0.02 -10.81
C GLY A 150 0.11 0.13 -9.60
N ASN A 151 0.59 1.33 -9.26
CA ASN A 151 1.57 1.57 -8.22
C ASN A 151 1.44 3.00 -7.64
N PHE A 152 1.26 3.10 -6.31
CA PHE A 152 1.07 4.37 -5.61
C PHE A 152 2.29 5.31 -5.69
N ARG A 153 3.51 4.76 -5.65
CA ARG A 153 4.74 5.55 -5.68
C ARG A 153 4.91 6.24 -7.03
N PHE A 154 4.62 5.55 -8.13
CA PHE A 154 4.65 6.14 -9.46
C PHE A 154 3.55 7.18 -9.65
N ALA A 155 2.32 6.88 -9.23
CA ALA A 155 1.21 7.84 -9.26
C ALA A 155 1.56 9.12 -8.49
N HIS A 156 2.07 9.00 -7.26
CA HIS A 156 2.46 10.16 -6.46
C HIS A 156 3.60 10.95 -7.11
N LYS A 157 4.64 10.28 -7.63
CA LYS A 157 5.79 10.95 -8.29
C LYS A 157 5.33 11.78 -9.49
N ASP A 158 4.41 11.25 -10.29
CA ASP A 158 3.90 11.91 -11.49
C ASP A 158 2.91 13.03 -11.14
N LEU A 159 1.93 12.76 -10.26
CA LEU A 159 0.80 13.67 -10.03
C LEU A 159 1.12 14.81 -9.05
N ARG A 160 2.07 14.64 -8.11
CA ARG A 160 2.25 15.58 -6.98
C ARG A 160 2.49 17.03 -7.39
N ASN A 161 3.12 17.28 -8.55
CA ASN A 161 3.48 18.64 -8.99
C ASN A 161 2.58 19.15 -10.12
N LYS A 162 1.62 18.34 -10.57
CA LYS A 162 0.73 18.71 -11.67
C LYS A 162 -0.34 19.71 -11.19
N THR A 163 -0.75 20.55 -12.11
CA THR A 163 -1.93 21.41 -12.01
C THR A 163 -3.20 20.56 -12.02
N ILE A 164 -4.34 21.14 -11.61
CA ILE A 164 -5.63 20.43 -11.66
C ILE A 164 -5.94 20.02 -13.11
N ALA A 165 -5.71 20.91 -14.07
CA ALA A 165 -5.90 20.66 -15.50
C ALA A 165 -5.12 19.43 -15.99
N GLU A 166 -3.82 19.36 -15.69
CA GLU A 166 -2.98 18.20 -16.07
C GLU A 166 -3.43 16.91 -15.36
N ILE A 167 -3.88 16.99 -14.10
CA ILE A 167 -4.40 15.81 -13.39
C ILE A 167 -5.71 15.34 -14.02
N CYS A 168 -6.62 16.27 -14.34
CA CYS A 168 -7.86 15.96 -15.04
C CYS A 168 -7.58 15.27 -16.37
N ASP A 169 -6.64 15.77 -17.18
CA ASP A 169 -6.27 15.17 -18.46
C ASP A 169 -5.73 13.74 -18.29
N VAL A 170 -4.80 13.54 -17.36
CA VAL A 170 -4.18 12.23 -17.09
C VAL A 170 -5.20 11.21 -16.55
N LEU A 171 -6.18 11.66 -15.78
CA LEU A 171 -7.16 10.81 -15.10
C LEU A 171 -8.52 10.74 -15.78
N GLN A 172 -8.75 11.54 -16.84
CA GLN A 172 -10.01 11.63 -17.59
C GLN A 172 -10.64 10.26 -17.91
N PRO A 173 -9.89 9.23 -18.35
CA PRO A 173 -10.48 7.93 -18.68
C PRO A 173 -11.12 7.21 -17.48
N PHE A 174 -10.76 7.61 -16.26
CA PHE A 174 -11.21 7.02 -15.01
C PHE A 174 -12.12 7.96 -14.20
N SER A 175 -12.29 9.20 -14.65
CA SER A 175 -13.15 10.23 -14.04
C SER A 175 -14.53 10.30 -14.69
N SER A 176 -14.88 9.34 -15.54
CA SER A 176 -16.20 9.28 -16.18
C SER A 176 -17.31 9.11 -15.14
N ASP A 177 -18.48 9.68 -15.43
CA ASP A 177 -19.66 9.56 -14.59
C ASP A 177 -19.99 8.09 -14.28
N LYS A 178 -20.45 7.85 -13.06
CA LYS A 178 -20.75 6.50 -12.55
C LYS A 178 -21.75 5.78 -13.45
N HIS A 179 -22.81 6.46 -13.89
CA HIS A 179 -23.83 5.87 -14.75
C HIS A 179 -23.29 5.57 -16.15
N ILE A 180 -22.43 6.43 -16.69
CA ILE A 180 -21.75 6.15 -17.98
C ILE A 180 -20.90 4.88 -17.86
N MET A 181 -20.15 4.75 -16.77
CA MET A 181 -19.34 3.56 -16.52
C MET A 181 -20.20 2.32 -16.31
N GLU A 182 -21.24 2.39 -15.48
CA GLU A 182 -22.19 1.29 -15.25
C GLU A 182 -22.84 0.82 -16.54
N ASN A 183 -23.34 1.74 -17.37
CA ASN A 183 -23.89 1.41 -18.68
C ASN A 183 -22.85 0.73 -19.57
N LYS A 184 -21.62 1.25 -19.62
CA LYS A 184 -20.51 0.63 -20.36
C LYS A 184 -20.18 -0.78 -19.84
N TYR A 185 -20.28 -1.02 -18.54
CA TYR A 185 -20.07 -2.34 -17.93
C TYR A 185 -21.22 -3.31 -18.22
N GLN A 186 -22.47 -2.83 -18.20
CA GLN A 186 -23.65 -3.63 -18.52
C GLN A 186 -23.68 -4.05 -19.99
N LEU A 187 -23.17 -3.21 -20.89
CA LEU A 187 -23.04 -3.50 -22.31
C LEU A 187 -21.85 -4.41 -22.66
N ARG A 188 -21.02 -4.81 -21.68
CA ARG A 188 -19.93 -5.74 -21.97
C ARG A 188 -20.50 -7.08 -22.41
N PRO A 189 -19.96 -7.70 -23.48
CA PRO A 189 -20.35 -9.06 -23.84
C PRO A 189 -20.14 -9.98 -22.65
N ALA A 190 -20.99 -11.01 -22.55
CA ALA A 190 -20.84 -12.06 -21.55
C ALA A 190 -19.40 -12.61 -21.58
N LYS A 191 -18.87 -13.00 -20.41
CA LYS A 191 -17.51 -13.51 -20.28
C LYS A 191 -17.23 -14.53 -21.38
N ALA A 192 -16.26 -14.23 -22.25
CA ALA A 192 -15.92 -15.08 -23.40
C ALA A 192 -15.51 -16.49 -22.96
N LEU A 193 -14.95 -16.61 -21.76
CA LEU A 193 -14.58 -17.87 -21.13
C LEU A 193 -15.05 -17.86 -19.68
N ALA A 194 -15.79 -18.90 -19.29
CA ALA A 194 -16.00 -19.22 -17.89
C ALA A 194 -14.70 -19.83 -17.37
N PHE A 195 -13.96 -19.08 -16.54
CA PHE A 195 -12.84 -19.65 -15.82
C PHE A 195 -13.38 -20.75 -14.90
N GLN A 196 -12.95 -21.99 -15.12
CA GLN A 196 -13.14 -23.02 -14.12
C GLN A 196 -12.23 -22.66 -12.94
N PRO A 197 -12.77 -22.51 -11.72
CA PRO A 197 -11.93 -22.31 -10.55
C PRO A 197 -10.98 -23.50 -10.45
N ILE A 198 -9.68 -23.20 -10.43
CA ILE A 198 -8.67 -24.23 -10.18
C ILE A 198 -8.76 -24.56 -8.69
N ASP A 199 -8.85 -25.83 -8.35
CA ASP A 199 -8.80 -26.27 -6.95
C ASP A 199 -7.49 -25.76 -6.32
N GLY A 200 -7.54 -25.30 -5.07
CA GLY A 200 -6.35 -24.84 -4.37
C GLY A 200 -5.26 -25.90 -4.26
N ASN A 201 -5.65 -27.19 -4.31
CA ASN A 201 -4.73 -28.33 -4.34
C ASN A 201 -4.06 -28.52 -5.71
N ASP A 202 -4.68 -28.04 -6.78
CA ASP A 202 -4.15 -28.13 -8.16
C ASP A 202 -3.32 -26.90 -8.55
N THR A 203 -3.42 -25.81 -7.76
CA THR A 203 -2.54 -24.65 -7.91
C THR A 203 -1.23 -24.85 -7.16
N TRP A 204 -0.14 -25.01 -7.91
CA TRP A 204 1.22 -24.84 -7.36
C TRP A 204 1.39 -23.36 -6.99
N LEU A 205 1.67 -23.06 -5.72
CA LEU A 205 1.75 -21.71 -5.14
C LEU A 205 2.41 -20.68 -6.11
N PRO A 206 1.64 -19.82 -6.79
CA PRO A 206 2.11 -19.03 -7.93
C PRO A 206 3.09 -17.90 -7.56
N GLY A 207 3.39 -17.72 -6.27
CA GLY A 207 4.38 -16.76 -5.78
C GLY A 207 5.75 -17.34 -5.43
N TYR A 208 5.90 -18.67 -5.42
CA TYR A 208 7.18 -19.31 -5.15
C TYR A 208 7.71 -19.91 -6.45
N LEU A 209 8.62 -19.17 -7.09
CA LEU A 209 9.52 -19.72 -8.08
C LEU A 209 10.05 -21.09 -7.62
N SER A 210 9.70 -22.11 -8.40
CA SER A 210 10.33 -23.42 -8.56
C SER A 210 10.84 -24.14 -7.30
N ALA A 211 9.94 -24.86 -6.62
CA ALA A 211 10.33 -25.95 -5.72
C ALA A 211 11.41 -26.91 -6.31
N PRO A 212 11.43 -27.23 -7.62
CA PRO A 212 12.48 -28.11 -8.14
C PRO A 212 13.89 -27.51 -8.15
N SER A 213 14.04 -26.17 -8.19
CA SER A 213 15.37 -25.52 -8.15
C SER A 213 15.76 -25.04 -6.76
N LEU A 214 14.86 -25.18 -5.78
CA LEU A 214 15.10 -24.80 -4.39
C LEU A 214 15.55 -25.98 -3.54
N ASP A 215 15.47 -27.22 -4.01
CA ASP A 215 15.93 -28.36 -3.20
C ASP A 215 17.44 -28.27 -2.94
N ASP A 216 18.26 -27.96 -3.95
CA ASP A 216 19.71 -27.84 -3.76
C ASP A 216 20.12 -26.54 -3.08
N ALA A 217 19.55 -25.39 -3.50
CA ALA A 217 19.93 -24.09 -2.95
C ALA A 217 19.36 -23.84 -1.55
N SER A 218 18.12 -24.28 -1.25
CA SER A 218 17.61 -24.26 0.12
C SER A 218 18.40 -25.22 0.99
N TYR A 219 18.78 -26.39 0.45
CA TYR A 219 19.58 -27.35 1.20
C TYR A 219 20.95 -26.77 1.59
N LEU A 220 21.67 -26.15 0.66
CA LEU A 220 22.95 -25.48 0.95
C LEU A 220 22.77 -24.33 1.95
N LEU A 221 21.69 -23.56 1.86
CA LEU A 221 21.39 -22.50 2.82
C LEU A 221 21.05 -23.07 4.21
N HIS A 222 20.27 -24.16 4.28
CA HIS A 222 19.95 -24.86 5.51
C HIS A 222 21.19 -25.47 6.16
N ALA A 223 22.07 -26.09 5.37
CA ALA A 223 23.34 -26.64 5.83
C ALA A 223 24.27 -25.52 6.34
N ALA A 224 24.45 -24.44 5.58
CA ALA A 224 25.27 -23.31 5.96
C ALA A 224 24.76 -22.61 7.24
N LEU A 225 23.43 -22.41 7.38
CA LEU A 225 22.84 -21.83 8.59
C LEU A 225 22.95 -22.76 9.79
N SER A 226 22.78 -24.08 9.60
CA SER A 226 22.95 -25.06 10.69
C SER A 226 24.38 -25.13 11.21
N TYR A 227 25.37 -24.92 10.34
CA TYR A 227 26.79 -24.95 10.69
C TYR A 227 27.29 -23.62 11.27
N LEU A 228 26.96 -22.49 10.63
CA LEU A 228 27.47 -21.18 11.03
C LEU A 228 26.73 -20.58 12.23
N ARG A 229 25.42 -20.84 12.38
CA ARG A 229 24.57 -20.23 13.43
C ARG A 229 23.52 -21.22 13.98
N PRO A 230 23.93 -22.25 14.74
CA PRO A 230 23.05 -23.33 15.18
C PRO A 230 21.85 -22.85 16.03
N ALA A 231 22.07 -21.86 16.90
CA ALA A 231 21.05 -21.36 17.81
C ALA A 231 19.91 -20.61 17.08
N GLU A 232 20.24 -19.77 16.09
CA GLU A 232 19.26 -19.05 15.28
C GLU A 232 18.47 -19.99 14.39
N TYR A 233 19.15 -21.00 13.84
CA TYR A 233 18.52 -22.02 13.00
C TYR A 233 17.46 -22.84 13.76
N GLN A 234 17.76 -23.25 14.99
CA GLN A 234 16.81 -23.94 15.87
C GLN A 234 15.57 -23.07 16.19
N GLN A 235 15.72 -21.76 16.31
CA GLN A 235 14.57 -20.86 16.50
C GLN A 235 13.67 -20.77 15.25
N ILE A 236 14.26 -20.78 14.05
CA ILE A 236 13.51 -20.79 12.78
C ILE A 236 12.69 -22.08 12.64
N LEU A 237 13.30 -23.22 12.97
CA LEU A 237 12.61 -24.52 12.96
C LEU A 237 11.45 -24.56 13.94
N ARG A 238 11.63 -24.05 15.18
CA ARG A 238 10.55 -24.01 16.19
C ARG A 238 9.34 -23.16 15.80
N LYS A 239 9.53 -22.13 14.96
CA LYS A 239 8.44 -21.26 14.47
C LYS A 239 7.59 -21.94 13.40
N ARG A 240 8.17 -22.88 12.65
CA ARG A 240 7.41 -23.76 11.76
C ARG A 240 6.88 -24.89 12.65
N LYS A 241 5.57 -25.15 12.65
CA LYS A 241 5.00 -26.35 13.29
C LYS A 241 4.81 -27.43 12.22
N PRO A 242 5.86 -28.13 11.77
CA PRO A 242 5.66 -29.28 10.89
C PRO A 242 4.89 -30.36 11.66
N THR A 243 4.12 -31.15 10.93
CA THR A 243 3.55 -32.38 11.48
C THR A 243 4.67 -33.29 11.97
N LYS A 244 4.42 -34.10 13.01
CA LYS A 244 5.42 -35.01 13.60
C LYS A 244 6.17 -35.84 12.55
N GLU A 245 5.46 -36.28 11.51
CA GLU A 245 6.03 -37.05 10.40
C GLU A 245 7.01 -36.24 9.54
N LYS A 246 6.68 -34.97 9.23
CA LYS A 246 7.56 -34.07 8.47
C LYS A 246 8.79 -33.68 9.29
N GLN A 247 8.65 -33.49 10.61
CA GLN A 247 9.77 -33.22 11.50
C GLN A 247 10.75 -34.40 11.56
N SER A 248 10.25 -35.63 11.72
CA SER A 248 11.08 -36.83 11.77
C SER A 248 11.87 -37.06 10.46
N LYS A 249 11.23 -36.83 9.30
CA LYS A 249 11.92 -36.91 8.00
C LYS A 249 12.98 -35.82 7.84
N LEU A 250 12.71 -34.60 8.34
CA LEU A 250 13.66 -33.49 8.30
C LEU A 250 14.87 -33.75 9.21
N ASP A 251 14.65 -34.24 10.43
CA ASP A 251 15.71 -34.52 11.40
C ASP A 251 16.64 -35.64 10.89
N ALA A 252 16.08 -36.71 10.32
CA ALA A 252 16.86 -37.79 9.71
C ALA A 252 17.73 -37.27 8.56
N LYS A 253 17.17 -36.39 7.71
CA LYS A 253 17.87 -35.81 6.57
C LYS A 253 18.99 -34.85 7.03
N ILE A 254 18.75 -34.00 8.04
CA ILE A 254 19.78 -33.13 8.64
C ILE A 254 20.92 -33.96 9.23
N SER A 255 20.62 -35.03 9.96
CA SER A 255 21.65 -35.91 10.54
C SER A 255 22.53 -36.55 9.48
N MET A 256 21.93 -37.09 8.42
CA MET A 256 22.67 -37.69 7.30
C MET A 256 23.64 -36.67 6.66
N LEU A 257 23.16 -35.46 6.44
CA LEU A 257 23.88 -34.43 5.70
C LEU A 257 24.96 -33.75 6.55
N THR A 258 24.75 -33.65 7.86
CA THR A 258 25.79 -33.23 8.81
C THR A 258 26.95 -34.25 8.83
N ALA A 259 26.64 -35.55 8.77
CA ALA A 259 27.65 -36.60 8.70
C ALA A 259 28.42 -36.57 7.37
N GLU A 260 27.73 -36.31 6.25
CA GLU A 260 28.33 -36.22 4.93
C GLU A 260 29.21 -34.97 4.77
N ALA A 261 28.74 -33.81 5.24
CA ALA A 261 29.53 -32.59 5.28
C ALA A 261 30.78 -32.75 6.16
N ALA A 262 30.66 -33.38 7.34
CA ALA A 262 31.81 -33.66 8.20
C ALA A 262 32.86 -34.57 7.52
N LYS A 263 32.42 -35.50 6.65
CA LYS A 263 33.32 -36.37 5.89
C LYS A 263 34.07 -35.63 4.79
N HIS A 264 33.43 -34.68 4.11
CA HIS A 264 34.00 -33.99 2.96
C HIS A 264 34.74 -32.68 3.31
N TRP A 265 34.33 -31.98 4.37
CA TRP A 265 34.82 -30.63 4.65
C TRP A 265 35.87 -30.58 5.77
N ARG A 266 35.89 -31.53 6.71
CA ARG A 266 36.92 -31.58 7.77
C ARG A 266 38.36 -31.51 7.25
N PRO A 267 38.75 -32.25 6.19
CA PRO A 267 40.13 -32.21 5.69
C PRO A 267 40.56 -30.83 5.15
N HIS A 268 39.61 -30.01 4.68
CA HIS A 268 39.88 -28.69 4.12
C HIS A 268 39.86 -27.58 5.17
N ILE A 269 39.15 -27.78 6.29
CA ILE A 269 39.05 -26.81 7.38
C ILE A 269 40.24 -26.95 8.33
N ASP A 270 40.68 -28.18 8.62
CA ASP A 270 41.80 -28.42 9.53
C ASP A 270 43.12 -27.87 8.94
N GLY A 271 43.30 -27.89 7.62
CA GLY A 271 44.46 -27.28 6.94
C GLY A 271 44.42 -25.75 6.81
N PHE A 272 43.33 -25.09 7.23
CA PHE A 272 43.20 -23.63 7.23
C PHE A 272 43.38 -23.02 8.64
N LEU A 273 43.46 -23.87 9.67
CA LEU A 273 43.59 -23.49 11.08
C LEU A 273 44.95 -23.83 11.69
N GLU A 274 45.87 -24.42 10.92
CA GLU A 274 47.32 -24.49 11.18
C GLU A 274 48.05 -23.30 10.54
#